data_AF-A0A9P4WU52-F1
#
_entry.id   AF-A0A9P4WU52-F1
#
_cell.length_a   1.000
_cell.length_b   1.000
_cell.length_c   1.000
_cell.angle_alpha   90.00
_cell.angle_beta   90.00
_cell.angle_gamma   90.00
#
_symmetry.space_group_name_H-M   'P 1'
#
loop_
_entity.id
_entity.type
_entity.pdbx_description
1 polymer ?
#
loop_
_entity_poly.entity_id
_entity_poly.type
_entity_poly.pdbx_seq_one_letter_code
_entity_poly.pdbx_strand_id
1 'polypeptide(L)'
;MGKLIKNHWARLIILTAAAYQIAAALEAFFWPKIFWDFLTKNLDSAVKPFPILQIINLLLGIVGLAWEWPLPLLAGTGLHRSIEARLIMYPLSALCALLIYQGTNSGLYYIIGMMAYFWAYSEGEIVCPEPWTLPKRGSTVRKLAA
;
A
#
# COMPACT_ATOMS: atom_id res chain seq x y z
N MET A 1 18.20 24.16 -2.86
CA MET A 1 17.93 22.91 -3.61
C MET A 1 16.84 22.14 -2.86
N GLY A 2 15.76 21.72 -3.52
CA GLY A 2 14.62 21.06 -2.86
C GLY A 2 15.01 19.67 -2.34
N LYS A 3 14.70 19.37 -1.07
CA LYS A 3 14.91 18.05 -0.47
C LYS A 3 13.76 17.12 -0.87
N LEU A 4 14.05 15.89 -1.25
CA LEU A 4 13.02 14.87 -1.56
C LEU A 4 12.20 14.57 -0.29
N ILE A 5 10.87 14.67 -0.41
CA ILE A 5 9.92 14.28 0.66
C ILE A 5 9.53 12.83 0.41
N LYS A 6 10.19 11.92 1.11
CA LYS A 6 10.13 10.48 0.82
C LYS A 6 8.77 9.92 1.14
N ASN A 7 8.11 10.44 2.17
CA ASN A 7 6.74 10.06 2.51
C ASN A 7 5.77 10.34 1.35
N HIS A 8 5.82 11.53 0.73
CA HIS A 8 4.97 11.85 -0.42
C HIS A 8 5.30 10.97 -1.62
N TRP A 9 6.58 10.69 -1.85
CA TRP A 9 7.01 9.80 -2.92
C TRP A 9 6.52 8.36 -2.70
N ALA A 10 6.69 7.82 -1.49
CA ALA A 10 6.19 6.50 -1.10
C ALA A 10 4.67 6.41 -1.29
N ARG A 11 3.94 7.47 -0.92
CA ARG A 11 2.50 7.57 -1.08
C ARG A 11 2.04 7.47 -2.54
N LEU A 12 2.74 8.15 -3.44
CA LEU A 12 2.44 8.08 -4.88
C LEU A 12 2.69 6.66 -5.44
N ILE A 13 3.76 6.00 -4.98
CA ILE A 13 4.05 4.62 -5.37
C ILE A 13 2.95 3.67 -4.87
N ILE A 14 2.54 3.80 -3.60
CA ILE A 14 1.49 2.96 -3.03
C ILE A 14 0.13 3.22 -3.68
N LEU A 15 -0.21 4.47 -4.01
CA LEU A 15 -1.42 4.78 -4.77
C LEU A 15 -1.43 4.06 -6.13
N THR A 16 -0.28 4.06 -6.80
CA THR A 16 -0.10 3.34 -8.06
C THR A 16 -0.24 1.83 -7.84
N ALA A 17 0.40 1.28 -6.80
CA ALA A 17 0.32 -0.14 -6.44
C ALA A 17 -1.12 -0.59 -6.16
N ALA A 18 -1.88 0.23 -5.42
CA ALA A 18 -3.27 -0.04 -5.06
C ALA A 18 -4.21 0.01 -6.28
N ALA A 19 -4.04 0.99 -7.16
CA ALA A 19 -4.79 1.06 -8.42
C ALA A 19 -4.52 -0.17 -9.30
N TYR A 20 -3.25 -0.58 -9.42
CA TYR A 20 -2.88 -1.81 -10.10
C TYR A 20 -3.45 -3.06 -9.42
N GLN A 21 -3.51 -3.10 -8.08
CA GLN A 21 -4.07 -4.25 -7.35
C GLN A 21 -5.55 -4.44 -7.66
N ILE A 22 -6.31 -3.34 -7.72
CA ILE A 22 -7.73 -3.36 -8.10
C ILE A 22 -7.89 -3.89 -9.52
N ALA A 23 -7.13 -3.34 -10.48
CA ALA A 23 -7.20 -3.78 -11.88
C ALA A 23 -6.84 -5.27 -12.02
N ALA A 24 -5.77 -5.71 -11.35
CA ALA A 24 -5.34 -7.10 -11.34
C ALA A 24 -6.39 -8.04 -10.73
N ALA A 25 -7.03 -7.63 -9.62
CA ALA A 25 -8.10 -8.39 -9.00
C ALA A 25 -9.29 -8.56 -9.94
N LEU A 26 -9.70 -7.49 -10.64
CA LEU A 26 -10.78 -7.51 -11.62
C LEU A 26 -10.47 -8.45 -12.79
N GLU A 27 -9.27 -8.37 -13.36
CA GLU A 27 -8.84 -9.26 -14.45
C GLU A 27 -8.79 -10.74 -14.00
N ALA A 28 -8.36 -10.99 -12.77
CA ALA A 28 -8.26 -12.33 -12.22
C ALA A 28 -9.61 -13.00 -11.90
N PHE A 29 -10.73 -12.27 -11.92
CA PHE A 29 -12.06 -12.90 -11.93
C PHE A 29 -12.33 -13.61 -13.27
N PHE A 30 -11.81 -13.08 -14.38
CA PHE A 30 -11.97 -13.69 -15.71
C PHE A 30 -10.93 -14.78 -15.98
N TRP A 31 -9.69 -14.55 -15.54
CA TRP A 31 -8.59 -15.52 -15.68
C TRP A 31 -8.01 -15.89 -14.31
N PRO A 32 -8.69 -16.75 -13.55
CA PRO A 32 -8.30 -17.15 -12.20
C PRO A 32 -7.02 -18.00 -12.22
N LYS A 33 -5.86 -17.37 -12.00
CA LYS A 33 -4.56 -18.05 -11.98
C LYS A 33 -3.68 -17.59 -10.81
N ILE A 34 -3.16 -18.57 -10.06
CA ILE A 34 -2.10 -18.34 -9.07
C ILE A 34 -0.79 -18.03 -9.80
N PHE A 35 0.00 -17.09 -9.27
CA PHE A 35 1.31 -16.78 -9.83
C PHE A 35 2.25 -18.00 -9.80
N TRP A 36 2.27 -18.72 -8.67
CA TRP A 36 3.11 -19.89 -8.40
C TRP A 36 2.62 -21.20 -9.03
N ASP A 37 1.67 -21.14 -9.97
CA ASP A 37 1.04 -22.30 -10.59
C ASP A 37 2.04 -23.16 -11.42
N PHE A 38 3.22 -22.61 -11.75
CA PHE A 38 4.34 -23.35 -12.35
C PHE A 38 5.12 -24.20 -11.35
N LEU A 39 5.06 -23.88 -10.05
CA LEU A 39 5.81 -24.55 -8.99
C LEU A 39 4.92 -25.49 -8.17
N THR A 40 3.67 -25.10 -7.90
CA THR A 40 2.71 -25.91 -7.13
C THR A 40 1.26 -25.62 -7.51
N LYS A 41 0.41 -26.65 -7.43
CA LYS A 41 -1.05 -26.55 -7.63
C LYS A 41 -1.85 -26.47 -6.33
N ASN A 42 -1.19 -26.58 -5.17
CA ASN A 42 -1.85 -26.65 -3.87
C ASN A 42 -2.62 -25.37 -3.50
N LEU A 43 -2.30 -24.24 -4.15
CA LEU A 43 -2.90 -22.94 -3.89
C LEU A 43 -4.07 -22.61 -4.83
N ASP A 44 -4.39 -23.46 -5.81
CA ASP A 44 -5.43 -23.20 -6.80
C ASP A 44 -6.81 -23.00 -6.17
N SER A 45 -7.07 -23.65 -5.03
CA SER A 45 -8.31 -23.52 -4.26
C SER A 45 -8.59 -22.10 -3.78
N ALA A 46 -7.56 -21.24 -3.68
CA ALA A 46 -7.71 -19.85 -3.28
C ALA A 46 -8.30 -18.96 -4.39
N VAL A 47 -8.27 -19.43 -5.65
CA VAL A 47 -8.63 -18.62 -6.84
C VAL A 47 -9.81 -19.23 -7.61
N LYS A 48 -9.98 -20.56 -7.53
CA LYS A 48 -11.09 -21.33 -8.13
C LYS A 48 -11.39 -22.57 -7.25
N PRO A 49 -12.65 -23.02 -7.13
CA PRO A 49 -13.84 -22.53 -7.82
C PRO A 49 -14.41 -21.23 -7.23
N PHE A 50 -14.07 -20.88 -6.00
CA PHE A 50 -14.52 -19.65 -5.36
C PHE A 50 -13.39 -18.59 -5.36
N PRO A 51 -13.65 -17.34 -5.80
CA PRO A 51 -12.60 -16.35 -6.05
C PRO A 51 -12.18 -15.61 -4.78
N ILE A 52 -11.69 -16.34 -3.77
CA ILE A 52 -11.32 -15.79 -2.44
C ILE A 52 -10.21 -14.75 -2.60
N LEU A 53 -9.15 -15.10 -3.32
CA LEU A 53 -7.96 -14.26 -3.44
C LEU A 53 -8.25 -12.99 -4.24
N GLN A 54 -9.13 -13.05 -5.23
CA GLN A 54 -9.58 -11.89 -6.01
C GLN A 54 -10.35 -10.92 -5.13
N ILE A 55 -11.29 -11.42 -4.32
CA ILE A 55 -12.06 -10.59 -3.38
C ILE A 55 -11.12 -9.92 -2.38
N ILE A 56 -10.19 -10.67 -1.79
CA ILE A 56 -9.20 -10.13 -0.85
C ILE A 56 -8.36 -9.03 -1.52
N ASN A 57 -7.80 -9.28 -2.71
CA ASN A 57 -7.00 -8.29 -3.43
C ASN A 57 -7.81 -7.04 -3.80
N LEU A 58 -9.07 -7.21 -4.20
CA LEU A 58 -9.96 -6.09 -4.52
C LEU A 58 -10.20 -5.22 -3.29
N LEU A 59 -10.52 -5.83 -2.14
CA LEU A 59 -10.73 -5.12 -0.88
C LEU A 59 -9.46 -4.43 -0.40
N LEU A 60 -8.32 -5.11 -0.41
CA LEU A 60 -7.03 -4.54 -0.01
C LEU A 60 -6.62 -3.38 -0.92
N GLY A 61 -6.83 -3.50 -2.23
CA GLY A 61 -6.57 -2.41 -3.18
C GLY A 61 -7.45 -1.20 -2.93
N ILE A 62 -8.77 -1.38 -2.69
CA ILE A 62 -9.69 -0.29 -2.36
C ILE A 62 -9.30 0.38 -1.04
N VAL A 63 -8.99 -0.41 0.00
CA VAL A 63 -8.56 0.12 1.30
C VAL A 63 -7.25 0.88 1.18
N GLY A 64 -6.25 0.33 0.47
CA GLY A 64 -4.97 1.01 0.24
C GLY A 64 -5.14 2.33 -0.51
N LEU A 65 -5.99 2.34 -1.55
CA LEU A 65 -6.32 3.54 -2.30
C LEU A 65 -7.05 4.55 -1.43
N ALA A 66 -8.04 4.14 -0.63
CA ALA A 66 -8.78 5.01 0.29
C ALA A 66 -7.93 5.55 1.46
N TRP A 67 -6.90 4.82 1.88
CA TRP A 67 -6.00 5.24 2.95
C TRP A 67 -4.97 6.27 2.43
N GLU A 68 -4.36 5.99 1.26
CA GLU A 68 -3.40 6.92 0.68
C GLU A 68 -4.01 8.03 -0.15
N TRP A 69 -5.22 7.86 -0.64
CA TRP A 69 -5.99 8.99 -1.14
C TRP A 69 -6.66 9.59 0.08
N PRO A 70 -6.28 10.81 0.50
CA PRO A 70 -6.80 11.41 1.71
C PRO A 70 -8.28 11.78 1.56
N LEU A 71 -9.17 10.79 1.68
CA LEU A 71 -10.60 11.03 1.68
C LEU A 71 -10.92 11.96 2.86
N PRO A 72 -11.83 12.93 2.70
CA PRO A 72 -12.16 13.89 3.75
C PRO A 72 -12.55 13.23 5.09
N LEU A 73 -13.11 12.02 5.04
CA LEU A 73 -13.52 11.23 6.20
C LEU A 73 -12.36 10.55 6.94
N LEU A 74 -11.25 10.27 6.26
CA LEU A 74 -10.09 9.54 6.82
C LEU A 74 -8.89 10.47 7.07
N ALA A 75 -8.85 11.62 6.40
CA ALA A 75 -7.79 12.60 6.54
C ALA A 75 -7.64 13.05 8.00
N GLY A 76 -6.42 12.99 8.52
CA GLY A 76 -6.13 13.43 9.88
C GLY A 76 -6.47 12.41 10.97
N THR A 77 -6.98 11.22 10.68
CA THR A 77 -7.09 10.16 11.69
C THR A 77 -5.70 9.67 12.15
N GLY A 78 -5.60 9.05 13.33
CA GLY A 78 -4.33 8.52 13.84
C GLY A 78 -3.70 7.46 12.93
N LEU A 79 -4.55 6.61 12.33
CA LEU A 79 -4.14 5.63 11.32
C LEU A 79 -3.68 6.29 10.02
N HIS A 80 -4.37 7.35 9.57
CA HIS A 80 -3.93 8.12 8.41
C HIS A 80 -2.54 8.74 8.61
N ARG A 81 -2.17 9.12 9.84
CA ARG A 81 -0.87 9.75 10.13
C ARG A 81 0.27 8.77 10.43
N SER A 82 -0.03 7.50 10.73
CA SER A 82 0.98 6.52 11.14
C SER A 82 1.68 5.88 9.94
N ILE A 83 3.00 6.05 9.85
CA ILE A 83 3.82 5.33 8.86
C ILE A 83 4.00 3.87 9.29
N GLU A 84 4.01 3.61 10.60
CA GLU A 84 4.13 2.27 11.18
C GLU A 84 2.96 1.38 10.77
N ALA A 85 1.73 1.90 10.85
CA ALA A 85 0.53 1.18 10.42
C ALA A 85 0.60 0.78 8.93
N ARG A 86 1.17 1.64 8.08
CA ARG A 86 1.39 1.36 6.65
C ARG A 86 2.42 0.25 6.45
N LEU A 87 3.52 0.30 7.19
CA LEU A 87 4.57 -0.71 7.14
C LEU A 87 4.12 -2.08 7.65
N ILE A 88 3.01 -2.17 8.39
CA ILE A 88 2.38 -3.43 8.80
C ILE A 88 1.34 -3.90 7.75
N MET A 89 0.56 -2.98 7.17
CA MET A 89 -0.52 -3.32 6.25
C MET A 89 -0.05 -3.64 4.83
N TYR A 90 0.94 -2.91 4.30
CA TYR A 90 1.41 -3.09 2.94
C TYR A 90 2.18 -4.39 2.68
N PRO A 91 2.88 -5.02 3.64
CA PRO A 91 3.42 -6.37 3.45
C PRO A 91 2.32 -7.39 3.15
N LEU A 92 1.17 -7.30 3.84
CA LEU A 92 0.03 -8.17 3.59
C LEU A 92 -0.55 -7.92 2.19
N SER A 93 -0.69 -6.65 1.80
CA SER A 93 -1.18 -6.29 0.46
C SER A 93 -0.24 -6.79 -0.64
N ALA A 94 1.08 -6.63 -0.45
CA ALA A 94 2.11 -7.15 -1.35
C ALA A 94 2.03 -8.68 -1.47
N LEU A 95 1.91 -9.40 -0.35
CA LEU A 95 1.80 -10.85 -0.35
C LEU A 95 0.58 -11.32 -1.13
N CYS A 96 -0.60 -10.75 -0.85
CA CYS A 96 -1.83 -11.11 -1.56
C CYS A 96 -1.74 -10.81 -3.06
N ALA A 97 -1.11 -9.70 -3.44
CA ALA A 97 -0.88 -9.34 -4.84
C ALA A 97 0.11 -10.28 -5.54
N LEU A 98 1.16 -10.73 -4.85
CA LEU A 98 2.14 -11.68 -5.40
C LEU A 98 1.63 -13.12 -5.51
N LEU A 99 0.52 -13.46 -4.85
CA LEU A 99 -0.09 -14.78 -4.98
C LEU A 99 -0.93 -14.91 -6.26
N ILE A 100 -1.46 -13.81 -6.79
CA ILE A 100 -2.29 -13.80 -8.00
C ILE A 100 -1.45 -13.42 -9.21
N TYR A 101 -1.63 -14.11 -10.34
CA TYR A 101 -0.75 -13.97 -11.49
C TYR A 101 -0.69 -12.52 -12.03
N GLN A 102 -1.85 -11.88 -12.15
CA GLN A 102 -2.00 -10.50 -12.63
C GLN A 102 -1.46 -9.45 -11.63
N GLY A 103 -1.31 -9.82 -10.35
CA GLY A 103 -0.96 -8.90 -9.27
C GLY A 103 0.54 -8.67 -9.09
N THR A 104 1.39 -9.36 -9.85
CA THR A 104 2.86 -9.32 -9.69
C THR A 104 3.41 -7.89 -9.71
N ASN A 105 2.99 -7.07 -10.68
CA ASN A 105 3.44 -5.68 -10.78
C ASN A 105 3.01 -4.84 -9.57
N SER A 106 1.77 -5.02 -9.11
CA SER A 106 1.27 -4.36 -7.91
C SER A 106 2.10 -4.74 -6.69
N GLY A 107 2.37 -6.03 -6.49
CA GLY A 107 3.20 -6.54 -5.40
C GLY A 107 4.61 -5.94 -5.39
N LEU A 108 5.25 -5.83 -6.55
CA LEU A 108 6.56 -5.18 -6.67
C LEU A 108 6.51 -3.69 -6.31
N TYR A 109 5.47 -2.97 -6.76
CA TYR A 109 5.29 -1.57 -6.39
C TYR A 109 5.02 -1.38 -4.91
N TYR A 110 4.27 -2.28 -4.27
CA TYR A 110 4.12 -2.28 -2.81
C TYR A 110 5.47 -2.44 -2.12
N ILE A 111 6.34 -3.35 -2.57
CA ILE A 111 7.68 -3.53 -1.99
C ILE A 111 8.52 -2.25 -2.12
N ILE A 112 8.52 -1.61 -3.29
CA ILE A 112 9.24 -0.34 -3.49
C ILE A 112 8.67 0.77 -2.60
N GLY A 113 7.35 0.91 -2.55
CA GLY A 113 6.68 1.89 -1.70
C GLY A 113 6.95 1.67 -0.21
N MET A 114 7.01 0.41 0.24
CA MET A 114 7.40 0.05 1.61
C MET A 114 8.84 0.43 1.91
N MET A 115 9.79 0.17 1.01
CA MET A 115 11.18 0.61 1.19
C MET A 115 11.28 2.14 1.30
N ALA A 116 10.53 2.87 0.48
CA ALA A 116 10.45 4.33 0.54
C ALA A 116 9.82 4.82 1.85
N TYR A 117 8.75 4.18 2.33
CA TYR A 117 8.13 4.48 3.62
C TYR A 117 9.05 4.18 4.80
N PHE A 118 9.78 3.07 4.74
CA PHE A 118 10.77 2.71 5.77
C PHE A 118 11.90 3.72 5.82
N TRP A 119 12.37 4.20 4.67
CA TRP A 119 13.36 5.29 4.61
C TRP A 119 12.80 6.62 5.16
N ALA A 120 11.55 6.95 4.84
CA ALA A 120 10.89 8.12 5.43
C ALA A 120 10.79 8.00 6.97
N TYR A 121 10.45 6.82 7.46
CA TYR A 121 10.37 6.51 8.88
C TYR A 121 11.73 6.62 9.59
N SER A 122 12.80 6.08 9.00
CA SER A 122 14.14 6.14 9.60
C SER A 122 14.72 7.56 9.68
N GLU A 123 14.30 8.46 8.78
CA GLU A 123 14.64 9.88 8.85
C GLU A 123 13.67 10.72 9.73
N GLY A 124 12.66 10.09 10.34
CA GLY A 124 11.68 10.77 11.19
C GLY A 124 10.73 11.71 10.43
N GLU A 125 10.48 11.45 9.14
CA GLU A 125 9.47 12.18 8.38
C GLU A 125 8.06 11.91 8.94
N ILE A 126 7.22 12.95 8.96
CA ILE A 126 5.85 12.85 9.48
C ILE A 126 4.83 12.97 8.35
N VAL A 127 3.71 12.25 8.47
CA VAL A 127 2.54 12.47 7.62
C VAL A 127 1.73 13.63 8.22
N CYS A 128 1.58 14.71 7.47
CA CYS A 128 0.80 15.85 7.91
C CYS A 128 -0.70 15.52 7.98
N PRO A 129 -1.47 16.12 8.92
CA PRO A 129 -2.92 15.93 8.98
C PRO A 129 -3.61 16.42 7.71
N GLU A 130 -3.15 17.58 7.21
CA GLU A 130 -3.56 18.10 5.91
C GLU A 130 -2.80 17.35 4.82
N PRO A 131 -3.49 16.75 3.85
CA PRO A 131 -2.85 15.92 2.87
C PRO A 131 -1.94 16.69 1.92
N TRP A 132 -0.82 16.09 1.54
CA TRP A 132 0.16 16.69 0.60
C TRP A 132 0.80 18.00 1.09
N THR A 133 0.61 18.34 2.36
CA THR A 133 1.21 19.53 2.95
C THR A 133 2.57 19.23 3.55
N LEU A 134 3.40 20.26 3.59
CA LEU A 134 4.72 20.18 4.21
C LEU A 134 4.62 20.40 5.73
N PRO A 135 5.44 19.71 6.53
CA PRO A 135 5.53 20.00 7.95
C PRO A 135 6.02 21.44 8.15
N LYS A 136 5.28 22.21 8.95
CA LYS A 136 5.67 23.59 9.33
C LYS A 136 6.90 23.53 10.23
N ARG A 137 7.86 24.44 9.99
CA ARG A 137 9.11 24.54 10.77
C ARG A 137 8.79 24.58 12.28
N GLY A 138 9.27 23.60 13.04
CA GLY A 138 9.06 23.48 14.50
C GLY A 138 8.10 22.37 14.96
N SER A 139 7.36 21.71 14.04
CA SER A 139 6.45 20.61 14.42
C SER A 139 7.18 19.37 14.94
N THR A 140 8.42 19.13 14.51
CA THR A 140 9.24 17.97 14.92
C THR A 140 9.84 18.15 16.33
N VAL A 141 10.15 19.39 16.72
CA VAL A 141 10.83 19.70 18.00
C VAL A 141 9.91 19.46 19.20
N ARG A 142 8.59 19.65 19.03
CA ARG A 142 7.63 19.54 20.13
C ARG A 142 7.35 18.11 20.60
N LYS A 143 7.65 17.09 19.79
CA LYS A 143 7.47 15.67 20.17
C LYS A 143 8.68 15.06 20.89
N LEU A 144 9.85 15.69 20.82
CA LEU A 144 11.04 15.25 21.56
C LEU A 144 11.12 15.87 22.97
N ALA A 145 10.26 16.85 23.27
CA ALA A 145 10.24 17.61 24.52
C ALA A 145 9.03 17.29 25.42
N ALA A 146 8.24 16.27 25.08
CA ALA A 146 7.09 15.77 25.83
C ALA A 146 7.20 14.25 25.95
#